data_AF-A0A2P8HPT3-F1
#
_entry.id   AF-A0A2P8HPT3-F1
#
_cell.length_a   1.000
_cell.length_b   1.000
_cell.length_c   1.000
_cell.angle_alpha   90.00
_cell.angle_beta   90.00
_cell.angle_gamma   90.00
#
_symmetry.space_group_name_H-M   'P 1'
#
loop_
_entity.id
_entity.type
_entity.pdbx_description
1 polymer ?
#
loop_
_entity_poly.entity_id
_entity_poly.type
_entity_poly.pdbx_seq_one_letter_code
_entity_poly.pdbx_strand_id
1 'polypeptide(L)' 'MEWFGGYSMILHSADNLIIHKSTKPGVIILEYEVHGVVHTTNKLYDNRFCSIITIKDRKIIHWRDYMDSLAVVLATS' A
#
# COMPACT_ATOMS: atom_id res chain seq x y z
N MET A 1 17.56 8.30 -11.81
CA MET A 1 16.83 7.34 -10.96
C MET A 1 16.16 8.12 -9.83
N GLU A 2 15.12 8.88 -10.15
CA GLU A 2 14.34 9.66 -9.16
C GLU A 2 12.87 9.21 -9.13
N TRP A 3 12.60 7.91 -9.32
CA TRP A 3 11.22 7.41 -9.29
C TRP A 3 10.47 7.72 -8.00
N PHE A 4 11.22 7.94 -6.90
CA PHE A 4 10.68 8.30 -5.59
C PHE A 4 10.95 9.76 -5.20
N GLY A 5 11.53 10.57 -6.10
CA GLY A 5 11.73 11.99 -5.86
C GLY A 5 10.38 12.70 -5.72
N GLY A 6 10.14 13.36 -4.58
CA GLY A 6 8.91 14.10 -4.31
C GLY A 6 7.88 13.39 -3.43
N TYR A 7 8.09 12.13 -3.03
CA TYR A 7 7.24 11.51 -2.00
C TYR A 7 7.63 12.05 -0.62
N SER A 8 6.64 12.62 0.09
CA SER A 8 6.83 13.12 1.46
C SER A 8 6.84 12.00 2.52
N MET A 9 6.45 10.78 2.14
CA MET A 9 6.34 9.62 3.01
C MET A 9 7.57 8.72 2.85
N ILE A 10 8.26 8.43 3.95
CA ILE A 10 9.33 7.43 3.97
C ILE A 10 8.77 6.17 4.64
N LEU A 11 8.64 5.10 3.87
CA LEU A 11 8.19 3.80 4.37
C LEU A 11 9.37 3.03 4.96
N HIS A 12 9.14 2.31 6.05
CA HIS A 12 10.18 1.55 6.75
C HIS A 12 9.86 0.06 6.85
N SER A 13 8.59 -0.31 6.92
CA SER A 13 8.16 -1.70 6.98
C SER A 13 6.75 -1.89 6.42
N ALA A 14 6.43 -3.15 6.11
CA ALA A 14 5.09 -3.63 5.89
C ALA A 14 4.96 -5.01 6.52
N ASP A 15 3.84 -5.29 7.18
CA ASP A 15 3.61 -6.53 7.88
C ASP A 15 2.12 -6.92 7.88
N ASN A 16 1.76 -7.93 8.69
CA ASN A 16 0.38 -8.41 8.84
C ASN A 16 -0.30 -8.82 7.52
N LEU A 17 0.49 -9.41 6.60
CA LEU A 17 0.00 -9.86 5.29
C LEU A 17 -1.04 -10.98 5.43
N ILE A 18 -2.23 -10.72 4.89
CA ILE A 18 -3.29 -11.71 4.68
C ILE A 18 -3.52 -11.85 3.18
N ILE A 19 -3.62 -13.10 2.72
CA ILE A 19 -3.81 -13.44 1.31
C ILE A 19 -5.17 -14.08 1.12
N HIS A 20 -6.02 -13.46 0.30
CA HIS A 20 -7.27 -14.05 -0.16
C HIS A 20 -7.15 -14.45 -1.63
N LYS A 21 -7.23 -15.75 -1.88
CA LYS A 21 -7.29 -16.29 -3.25
C LYS A 21 -8.67 -16.01 -3.83
N SER A 22 -8.72 -15.36 -4.99
CA SER A 22 -9.98 -15.17 -5.72
C SER A 22 -10.35 -16.46 -6.47
N THR A 23 -11.65 -16.66 -6.69
CA THR A 23 -12.15 -17.66 -7.64
C THR A 23 -11.91 -17.25 -9.10
N LYS A 24 -11.65 -15.97 -9.37
CA LYS A 24 -11.27 -15.48 -10.70
C LYS A 24 -9.78 -15.76 -10.94
N PRO A 25 -9.41 -16.53 -11.99
CA PRO A 25 -8.02 -16.83 -12.29
C PRO A 25 -7.18 -15.56 -12.48
N GLY A 26 -5.97 -15.58 -11.93
CA GLY A 26 -5.05 -14.45 -12.01
C GLY A 26 -5.42 -13.27 -11.11
N VAL A 27 -6.45 -13.36 -10.25
CA VAL A 27 -6.77 -12.32 -9.27
C VAL A 27 -6.41 -12.77 -7.86
N ILE A 28 -5.69 -11.91 -7.15
CA ILE A 28 -5.33 -12.10 -5.73
C ILE A 28 -5.69 -10.81 -4.97
N ILE A 29 -6.20 -10.99 -3.76
CA ILE A 29 -6.51 -9.87 -2.87
C ILE A 29 -5.56 -9.98 -1.68
N LEU A 30 -4.88 -8.88 -1.35
CA LEU A 30 -3.94 -8.78 -0.25
C LEU A 30 -4.47 -7.77 0.76
N GLU A 31 -4.44 -8.10 2.05
CA GLU A 31 -4.53 -7.13 3.13
C GLU A 31 -3.19 -7.06 3.85
N TYR A 32 -2.72 -5.86 4.16
CA TYR A 32 -1.42 -5.66 4.82
C TYR A 32 -1.36 -4.28 5.46
N GLU A 33 -0.41 -4.11 6.36
CA GLU A 33 -0.14 -2.85 7.04
C GLU A 33 1.17 -2.27 6.50
N VAL A 34 1.23 -0.94 6.41
CA VAL A 34 2.40 -0.19 5.96
C VAL A 34 2.73 0.87 6.99
N HIS A 35 4.00 0.93 7.36
CA HIS A 35 4.50 1.81 8.40
C HIS A 35 5.57 2.75 7.84
N GLY A 36 5.52 4.00 8.27
CA GLY A 36 6.48 5.01 7.86
C GLY A 36 6.38 6.30 8.64
N VAL A 37 7.05 7.33 8.13
CA VAL A 37 7.05 8.68 8.68
C VAL A 37 6.83 9.68 7.55
N VAL A 38 5.97 10.66 7.79
CA VAL A 38 5.82 11.82 6.89
C VAL A 38 6.92 12.82 7.21
N HIS A 39 7.83 13.05 6.26
CA HIS A 39 8.99 13.93 6.44
C HIS A 39 8.60 15.38 6.80
N THR A 40 7.48 15.90 6.28
CA THR A 40 7.06 17.28 6.50
C THR A 40 6.48 17.55 7.88
N THR A 41 5.84 16.56 8.50
CA THR A 41 5.17 16.69 9.81
C THR A 41 5.88 15.92 10.92
N ASN A 42 6.80 15.03 10.55
CA ASN A 42 7.47 14.06 11.41
C ASN A 42 6.50 13.14 12.19
N LYS A 43 5.27 12.97 11.69
CA LYS A 43 4.27 12.07 12.27
C LYS A 43 4.42 10.66 11.72
N LEU A 44 4.08 9.68 12.57
CA LEU A 44 3.95 8.30 12.15
C LEU A 44 2.83 8.16 11.12
N TYR A 45 3.07 7.27 10.16
CA TYR A 45 2.09 6.84 9.19
C TYR A 45 1.90 5.33 9.34
N ASP A 46 0.79 4.95 9.96
CA ASP A 46 0.37 3.58 10.12
C ASP A 46 -0.93 3.41 9.34
N ASN A 47 -0.88 2.69 8.22
CA ASN A 47 -2.02 2.54 7.32
C ASN A 47 -2.27 1.08 6.95
N ARG A 48 -3.53 0.75 6.75
CA ARG A 48 -4.01 -0.57 6.34
C ARG A 48 -4.45 -0.52 4.88
N PHE A 49 -3.98 -1.47 4.11
CA PHE A 49 -4.28 -1.59 2.69
C PHE A 49 -5.08 -2.84 2.40
N CYS A 50 -5.97 -2.75 1.42
CA CYS A 50 -6.57 -3.88 0.72
C CYS A 50 -6.30 -3.70 -0.78
N SER A 51 -5.42 -4.53 -1.34
CA SER A 51 -5.01 -4.50 -2.74
C SER A 51 -5.71 -5.60 -3.53
N ILE A 52 -6.37 -5.24 -4.63
CA ILE A 52 -6.88 -6.17 -5.63
C ILE A 52 -5.91 -6.17 -6.82
N ILE A 53 -5.19 -7.28 -6.99
CA ILE A 53 -4.13 -7.41 -7.99
C ILE A 53 -4.56 -8.40 -9.07
N THR A 54 -4.42 -8.00 -10.33
CA THR A 54 -4.62 -8.88 -11.49
C THR A 54 -3.28 -9.19 -12.15
N ILE A 55 -3.01 -10.48 -12.33
CA ILE A 55 -1.80 -11.03 -12.92
C ILE A 55 -2.16 -11.75 -14.22
N LYS A 56 -1.40 -11.47 -15.28
CA LYS A 56 -1.47 -12.16 -16.57
C LYS A 56 -0.06 -12.36 -17.10
N ASP A 57 0.24 -13.54 -17.65
CA ASP A 57 1.56 -13.87 -18.22
C ASP A 57 2.72 -13.58 -17.24
N ARG A 58 2.49 -13.90 -15.95
CA ARG A 58 3.40 -13.64 -14.81
C ARG A 58 3.75 -12.16 -14.58
N LYS A 59 2.94 -11.24 -15.10
CA LYS A 59 3.06 -9.79 -14.90
C LYS A 59 1.83 -9.24 -14.19
N ILE A 60 2.04 -8.24 -13.34
CA ILE A 60 0.95 -7.45 -12.76
C ILE A 60 0.42 -6.55 -13.88
N ILE A 61 -0.86 -6.71 -14.22
CA ILE A 61 -1.53 -5.91 -15.26
C ILE A 61 -2.53 -4.91 -14.67
N HIS A 62 -3.02 -5.15 -13.45
CA HIS A 62 -3.79 -4.19 -12.67
C HIS A 62 -3.43 -4.27 -11.20
N TRP A 63 -3.32 -3.11 -10.57
CA TRP A 63 -3.12 -2.94 -9.14
C TRP A 63 -4.10 -1.87 -8.67
N ARG A 64 -5.04 -2.24 -7.80
CA ARG A 64 -6.02 -1.33 -7.22
C ARG A 64 -5.95 -1.42 -5.71
N ASP A 65 -5.71 -0.29 -5.05
CA ASP A 65 -5.62 -0.22 -3.60
C ASP A 65 -6.78 0.54 -2.98
N TYR A 66 -7.24 0.02 -1.86
CA TYR A 66 -8.04 0.72 -0.87
C TYR A 66 -7.17 0.89 0.37
N MET A 67 -7.20 2.08 0.97
CA MET A 67 -6.44 2.39 2.19
C MET A 67 -7.29 3.17 3.19
N ASP A 68 -6.87 3.19 4.45
CA ASP A 68 -7.42 4.12 5.43
C ASP A 68 -7.00 5.55 5.06
N SER A 69 -7.96 6.30 4.51
CA SER A 69 -7.72 7.69 4.12
C SER A 69 -7.57 8.62 5.32
N LEU A 70 -8.13 8.28 6.48
CA LEU A 70 -7.98 9.06 7.70
C LEU A 70 -6.53 8.99 8.21
N ALA A 71 -5.90 7.83 8.13
CA ALA A 71 -4.48 7.66 8.48
C ALA A 71 -3.57 8.63 7.68
N VAL A 72 -3.85 8.83 6.39
CA VAL A 72 -3.14 9.80 5.56
C VAL A 72 -3.37 11.23 6.06
N VAL A 73 -4.62 11.61 6.31
CA VAL A 73 -4.97 12.96 6.77
C VAL A 73 -4.33 13.27 8.12
N LEU A 74 -4.36 12.33 9.07
CA LEU A 74 -3.75 12.51 10.39
C LEU A 74 -2.22 12.64 10.33
N ALA A 75 -1.57 11.86 9.47
CA ALA A 75 -0.11 11.91 9.31
C ALA A 75 0.37 13.15 8.54
N THR A 76 -0.44 13.71 7.65
CA THR A 76 -0.06 14.86 6.78
C THR A 76 -0.54 16.22 7.25
N SER A 77 -1.41 16.26 8.27
CA SER A 77 -1.89 17.49 8.92
C SER A 77 -0.92 18.09 9.92
#